data_AF-A0A955YBD5-F1
#
_entry.id   AF-A0A955YBD5-F1
#
_cell.length_a   1.000
_cell.length_b   1.000
_cell.length_c   1.000
_cell.angle_alpha   90.00
_cell.angle_beta   90.00
_cell.angle_gamma   90.00
#
_symmetry.space_group_name_H-M   'P 1'
#
loop_
_entity.id
_entity.type
_entity.pdbx_description
1 polymer ?
#
loop_
_entity_poly.entity_id
_entity_poly.type
_entity_poly.pdbx_seq_one_letter_code
_entity_poly.pdbx_strand_id
1 'polypeptide(L)'
;SLRERSYSRLLAEEAARVLEELGCEVRWFHPHHLPMKGPGLEDHPEVVRLRELSLWSEAQVWSCPEMHGAITGVFKNQIDWIPLSMGAVRPTQGRTLAVMQVNGGSQSFNVVNTLRVLGRWMRMLTIPNQSSVAKAYEQFDDDGRMKDSSYRDRLVDVMEELYKLTVLTRDIRDFLVDRYSERREADARAALDPDNPKHRLGTTGL
;
A
#
# COMPACT_ATOMS: atom_id res chain seq x y z
N SER A 1 -3.67 3.74 13.03
CA SER A 1 -4.20 3.45 14.39
C SER A 1 -5.56 4.14 14.54
N LEU A 2 -6.46 3.56 15.34
CA LEU A 2 -7.80 4.11 15.63
C LEU A 2 -7.84 4.99 16.89
N ARG A 3 -6.70 5.19 17.57
CA ARG A 3 -6.61 6.10 18.73
C ARG A 3 -6.97 7.52 18.29
N GLU A 4 -7.66 8.24 19.18
CA GLU A 4 -8.00 9.66 19.00
C GLU A 4 -6.76 10.50 18.64
N ARG A 5 -5.72 10.45 19.50
CA ARG A 5 -4.38 10.97 19.21
C ARG A 5 -3.50 9.86 18.64
N SER A 6 -3.53 9.70 17.32
CA SER A 6 -2.76 8.69 16.57
C SER A 6 -1.57 9.32 15.86
N TYR A 7 -0.34 9.11 16.36
CA TYR A 7 0.87 9.61 15.70
C TYR A 7 1.08 9.04 14.29
N SER A 8 0.61 7.81 14.01
CA SER A 8 0.63 7.28 12.65
C SER A 8 -0.30 8.06 11.71
N ARG A 9 -1.42 8.60 12.23
CA ARG A 9 -2.33 9.46 11.48
C ARG A 9 -1.70 10.83 11.28
N LEU A 10 -1.18 11.46 12.35
CA LEU A 10 -0.51 12.76 12.26
C LEU A 10 0.68 12.74 11.30
N LEU A 11 1.49 11.67 11.34
CA LEU A 11 2.61 11.49 10.41
C LEU A 11 2.13 11.35 8.95
N ALA A 12 1.02 10.64 8.73
CA ALA A 12 0.42 10.58 7.40
C ALA A 12 -0.14 11.95 6.96
N GLU A 13 -0.67 12.76 7.89
CA GLU A 13 -1.20 14.10 7.56
C GLU A 13 -0.09 15.05 7.14
N GLU A 14 1.09 14.96 7.77
CA GLU A 14 2.27 15.68 7.28
C GLU A 14 2.77 15.16 5.93
N ALA A 15 2.74 13.85 5.70
CA ALA A 15 3.05 13.27 4.40
C ALA A 15 2.13 13.83 3.30
N ALA A 16 0.82 13.90 3.58
CA ALA A 16 -0.17 14.44 2.67
C ALA A 16 0.10 15.91 2.33
N ARG A 17 0.41 16.75 3.32
CA ARG A 17 0.74 18.16 3.08
C ARG A 17 1.94 18.33 2.15
N VAL A 18 2.98 17.50 2.31
CA VAL A 18 4.13 17.52 1.40
C VAL A 18 3.73 17.11 -0.02
N LEU A 19 2.92 16.05 -0.16
CA LEU A 19 2.46 15.59 -1.48
C LEU A 19 1.53 16.59 -2.16
N GLU A 20 0.63 17.24 -1.42
CA GLU A 20 -0.26 18.30 -1.92
C GLU A 20 0.54 19.51 -2.40
N GLU A 21 1.58 19.92 -1.68
CA GLU A 21 2.50 20.99 -2.11
C GLU A 21 3.27 20.61 -3.40
N LEU A 22 3.59 19.32 -3.57
CA LEU A 22 4.16 18.77 -4.81
C LEU A 22 3.11 18.63 -5.95
N GLY A 23 1.86 19.03 -5.72
CA GLY A 23 0.78 19.04 -6.71
C GLY A 23 0.01 17.72 -6.83
N CYS A 24 0.08 16.84 -5.83
CA CYS A 24 -0.66 15.56 -5.83
C CYS A 24 -2.09 15.71 -5.32
N GLU A 25 -3.04 14.98 -5.90
CA GLU A 25 -4.32 14.71 -5.25
C GLU A 25 -4.12 13.61 -4.19
N VAL A 26 -4.49 13.88 -2.93
CA VAL A 26 -4.38 12.93 -1.82
C VAL A 26 -5.77 12.50 -1.35
N ARG A 27 -5.98 11.19 -1.19
CA ARG A 27 -7.22 10.62 -0.64
C ARG A 27 -6.95 9.77 0.58
N TRP A 28 -7.87 9.86 1.54
CA TRP A 28 -7.77 9.22 2.83
C TRP A 28 -8.65 7.99 2.94
N PHE A 29 -8.09 6.94 3.55
CA PHE A 29 -8.88 5.83 4.07
C PHE A 29 -8.77 5.78 5.59
N HIS A 30 -9.90 5.94 6.28
CA HIS A 30 -9.98 5.89 7.74
C HIS A 30 -10.64 4.58 8.17
N PRO A 31 -9.91 3.62 8.77
CA PRO A 31 -10.38 2.24 8.95
C PRO A 31 -11.34 2.03 10.14
N HIS A 32 -12.03 3.07 10.64
CA HIS A 32 -12.87 2.97 11.85
C HIS A 32 -14.02 1.97 11.72
N HIS A 33 -14.59 1.85 10.52
CA HIS A 33 -15.73 0.98 10.23
C HIS A 33 -15.38 -0.17 9.28
N LEU A 34 -14.09 -0.41 9.04
CA LEU A 34 -13.64 -1.53 8.21
C LEU A 34 -13.83 -2.84 9.00
N PRO A 35 -14.65 -3.79 8.54
CA PRO A 35 -14.86 -5.05 9.24
C PRO A 35 -13.57 -5.87 9.24
N MET A 36 -13.43 -6.79 10.21
CA MET A 36 -12.38 -7.80 10.14
C MET A 36 -12.60 -8.67 8.90
N LYS A 37 -11.52 -9.01 8.19
CA LYS A 37 -11.63 -9.87 7.01
C LYS A 37 -12.31 -11.19 7.34
N GLY A 38 -13.40 -11.46 6.63
CA GLY A 38 -14.20 -12.67 6.76
C GLY A 38 -15.07 -12.88 5.51
N PRO A 39 -15.58 -14.10 5.30
CA PRO A 39 -16.40 -14.42 4.15
C PRO A 39 -17.73 -13.66 4.18
N GLY A 40 -18.24 -13.25 3.02
CA GLY A 40 -19.57 -12.62 2.87
C GLY A 40 -19.61 -11.13 3.23
N LEU A 41 -18.45 -10.49 3.39
CA LEU A 41 -18.32 -9.06 3.72
C LEU A 41 -17.68 -8.26 2.58
N GLU A 42 -17.54 -8.87 1.39
CA GLU A 42 -16.93 -8.26 0.21
C GLU A 42 -17.67 -7.00 -0.27
N ASP A 43 -19.00 -6.97 -0.07
CA ASP A 43 -19.87 -5.85 -0.45
C ASP A 43 -20.06 -4.82 0.68
N HIS A 44 -19.35 -4.99 1.81
CA HIS A 44 -19.40 -4.00 2.90
C HIS A 44 -18.92 -2.63 2.39
N PRO A 45 -19.62 -1.51 2.66
CA PRO A 45 -19.30 -0.20 2.07
C PRO A 45 -17.84 0.23 2.24
N GLU A 46 -17.27 0.02 3.42
CA GLU A 46 -15.85 0.36 3.68
C GLU A 46 -14.85 -0.55 2.96
N VAL A 47 -15.22 -1.80 2.67
CA VAL A 47 -14.39 -2.72 1.87
C VAL A 47 -14.39 -2.26 0.41
N VAL A 48 -15.56 -1.94 -0.13
CA VAL A 48 -15.71 -1.38 -1.48
C VAL A 48 -14.92 -0.08 -1.60
N ARG A 49 -15.12 0.87 -0.67
CA ARG A 49 -14.41 2.15 -0.64
C ARG A 49 -12.89 1.99 -0.60
N LEU A 50 -12.37 1.08 0.24
CA LEU A 50 -10.93 0.79 0.30
C LEU A 50 -10.39 0.30 -1.04
N ARG A 51 -11.12 -0.62 -1.69
CA ARG A 51 -10.73 -1.19 -2.99
C ARG A 51 -10.79 -0.14 -4.10
N GLU A 52 -11.81 0.71 -4.11
CA GLU A 52 -11.94 1.83 -5.04
C GLU A 52 -10.81 2.85 -4.90
N LEU A 53 -10.41 3.18 -3.66
CA LEU A 53 -9.26 4.05 -3.41
C LEU A 53 -7.96 3.41 -3.89
N SER A 54 -7.76 2.12 -3.64
CA SER A 54 -6.58 1.41 -4.16
C SER A 54 -6.57 1.41 -5.70
N LEU A 55 -7.71 1.17 -6.33
CA LEU A 55 -7.85 1.20 -7.78
C LEU A 55 -7.55 2.57 -8.37
N TRP A 56 -8.08 3.63 -7.75
CA TRP A 56 -7.86 5.02 -8.14
C TRP A 56 -6.40 5.45 -7.97
N SER A 57 -5.71 4.95 -6.95
CA SER A 57 -4.35 5.41 -6.62
C SER A 57 -3.32 5.13 -7.72
N GLU A 58 -2.37 6.04 -7.90
CA GLU A 58 -1.11 5.79 -8.66
C GLU A 58 0.04 5.41 -7.71
N ALA A 59 -0.04 5.90 -6.47
CA ALA A 59 0.91 5.73 -5.38
C ALA A 59 0.18 5.51 -4.06
N GLN A 60 0.82 4.83 -3.11
CA GLN A 60 0.29 4.71 -1.74
C GLN A 60 1.35 5.09 -0.70
N VAL A 61 0.89 5.65 0.42
CA VAL A 61 1.69 5.88 1.62
C VAL A 61 1.12 5.03 2.75
N TRP A 62 1.92 4.13 3.28
CA TRP A 62 1.52 3.22 4.34
C TRP A 62 2.15 3.64 5.67
N SER A 63 1.34 4.26 6.54
CA SER A 63 1.76 4.71 7.88
C SER A 63 1.18 3.81 8.98
N CYS A 64 2.03 3.05 9.66
CA CYS A 64 1.64 2.09 10.68
C CYS A 64 2.42 2.31 11.98
N PRO A 65 1.78 2.37 13.16
CA PRO A 65 2.52 2.38 14.41
C PRO A 65 3.06 1.00 14.73
N GLU A 66 4.15 0.95 15.49
CA GLU A 66 4.65 -0.28 16.07
C GLU A 66 3.89 -0.63 17.35
N MET A 67 3.28 -1.81 17.38
CA MET A 67 2.56 -2.34 18.54
C MET A 67 3.11 -3.72 18.85
N HIS A 68 3.59 -3.92 20.08
CA HIS A 68 4.27 -5.16 20.50
C HIS A 68 5.37 -5.58 19.50
N GLY A 69 6.13 -4.61 18.97
CA GLY A 69 7.25 -4.86 18.05
C GLY A 69 6.85 -5.24 16.61
N ALA A 70 5.58 -5.14 16.23
CA ALA A 70 5.08 -5.56 14.92
C ALA A 70 4.06 -4.58 14.31
N ILE A 71 3.64 -4.87 13.07
CA ILE A 71 2.54 -4.16 12.40
C ILE A 71 1.24 -4.32 13.20
N THR A 72 0.38 -3.31 13.19
CA THR A 72 -0.93 -3.42 13.84
C THR A 72 -1.91 -4.30 13.05
N GLY A 73 -2.78 -5.01 13.76
CA GLY A 73 -3.90 -5.75 13.15
C GLY A 73 -4.82 -4.85 12.32
N VAL A 74 -5.06 -3.62 12.78
CA VAL A 74 -5.83 -2.59 12.03
C VAL A 74 -5.19 -2.30 10.67
N PHE A 75 -3.87 -2.17 10.61
CA PHE A 75 -3.16 -1.93 9.36
C PHE A 75 -3.19 -3.17 8.46
N LYS A 76 -2.88 -4.34 9.01
CA LYS A 76 -2.85 -5.58 8.25
C LYS A 76 -4.23 -5.94 7.67
N ASN A 77 -5.31 -5.70 8.41
CA ASN A 77 -6.67 -5.92 7.96
C ASN A 77 -7.02 -5.11 6.70
N GLN A 78 -6.52 -3.86 6.58
CA GLN A 78 -6.69 -3.07 5.34
C GLN A 78 -6.03 -3.76 4.15
N ILE A 79 -4.77 -4.17 4.29
CA ILE A 79 -4.05 -4.85 3.20
C ILE A 79 -4.73 -6.18 2.84
N ASP A 80 -5.24 -6.92 3.82
CA ASP A 80 -5.92 -8.18 3.60
C ASP A 80 -7.22 -8.03 2.79
N TRP A 81 -7.88 -6.87 2.86
CA TRP A 81 -9.08 -6.57 2.08
C TRP A 81 -8.80 -6.23 0.61
N ILE A 82 -7.56 -5.93 0.26
CA ILE A 82 -7.13 -5.61 -1.11
C ILE A 82 -6.64 -6.91 -1.80
N PRO A 83 -7.39 -7.46 -2.76
CA PRO A 83 -6.96 -8.65 -3.48
C PRO A 83 -5.90 -8.30 -4.54
N LEU A 84 -5.08 -9.29 -4.93
CA LEU A 84 -4.15 -9.14 -6.06
C LEU A 84 -4.87 -9.01 -7.41
N SER A 85 -6.10 -9.53 -7.50
CA SER A 85 -6.90 -9.58 -8.72
C SER A 85 -8.39 -9.41 -8.39
N MET A 86 -9.08 -8.55 -9.12
CA MET A 86 -10.54 -8.48 -9.20
C MET A 86 -10.94 -8.58 -10.67
N GLY A 87 -11.20 -9.80 -11.14
CA GLY A 87 -11.36 -10.08 -12.58
C GLY A 87 -10.12 -9.69 -13.37
N ALA A 88 -10.26 -8.75 -14.31
CA ALA A 88 -9.15 -8.24 -15.11
C ALA A 88 -8.31 -7.16 -14.39
N VAL A 89 -8.82 -6.58 -13.30
CA VAL A 89 -8.18 -5.42 -12.66
C VAL A 89 -7.21 -5.85 -11.57
N ARG A 90 -6.13 -5.10 -11.40
CA ARG A 90 -5.05 -5.33 -10.41
C ARG A 90 -4.92 -4.08 -9.53
N PRO A 91 -5.48 -4.08 -8.29
CA PRO A 91 -5.60 -2.86 -7.47
C PRO A 91 -4.28 -2.25 -7.00
N THR A 92 -3.20 -3.01 -6.94
CA THR A 92 -1.90 -2.55 -6.41
C THR A 92 -0.74 -2.74 -7.37
N GLN A 93 -0.86 -3.66 -8.33
CA GLN A 93 0.25 -4.06 -9.20
C GLN A 93 0.82 -2.86 -9.98
N GLY A 94 2.14 -2.68 -9.90
CA GLY A 94 2.88 -1.64 -10.62
C GLY A 94 2.75 -0.23 -10.04
N ARG A 95 1.97 -0.03 -8.96
CA ARG A 95 1.87 1.25 -8.26
C ARG A 95 3.06 1.46 -7.33
N THR A 96 3.45 2.70 -7.08
CA THR A 96 4.53 3.05 -6.15
C THR A 96 4.05 3.01 -4.71
N LEU A 97 4.98 2.74 -3.79
CA LEU A 97 4.68 2.63 -2.36
C LEU A 97 5.79 3.27 -1.52
N ALA A 98 5.41 4.17 -0.60
CA ALA A 98 6.23 4.58 0.52
C ALA A 98 5.75 3.93 1.82
N VAL A 99 6.69 3.48 2.66
CA VAL A 99 6.39 2.85 3.96
C VAL A 99 6.92 3.70 5.10
N MET A 100 6.11 3.86 6.13
CA MET A 100 6.38 4.73 7.25
C MET A 100 5.92 4.08 8.56
N GLN A 101 6.69 4.31 9.62
CA GLN A 101 6.28 3.92 10.97
C GLN A 101 6.48 5.01 12.01
N VAL A 102 5.74 4.87 13.10
CA VAL A 102 5.98 5.57 14.36
C VAL A 102 6.11 4.56 15.48
N ASN A 103 6.90 4.86 16.51
CA ASN A 103 6.93 4.08 17.74
C ASN A 103 6.99 5.02 18.96
N GLY A 104 6.61 4.49 20.12
CA GLY A 104 6.66 5.23 21.39
C GLY A 104 7.99 5.10 22.14
N GLY A 105 8.94 4.34 21.62
CA GLY A 105 10.19 4.00 22.29
C GLY A 105 11.41 4.42 21.50
N SER A 106 12.52 3.69 21.68
CA SER A 106 13.72 3.84 20.85
C SER A 106 13.45 3.45 19.40
N GLN A 107 14.30 3.93 18.50
CA GLN A 107 14.16 3.67 17.08
C GLN A 107 14.12 2.16 16.76
N SER A 108 13.21 1.79 15.86
CA SER A 108 12.97 0.43 15.38
C SER A 108 12.62 0.49 13.90
N PHE A 109 12.75 -0.64 13.20
CA PHE A 109 12.40 -0.78 11.78
C PHE A 109 11.49 -1.98 11.50
N ASN A 110 10.97 -2.64 12.54
CA ASN A 110 10.22 -3.89 12.39
C ASN A 110 8.97 -3.72 11.51
N VAL A 111 8.25 -2.61 11.71
CA VAL A 111 7.05 -2.30 10.93
C VAL A 111 7.40 -2.02 9.48
N VAL A 112 8.30 -1.08 9.20
CA VAL A 112 8.64 -0.73 7.81
C VAL A 112 9.28 -1.89 7.05
N ASN A 113 10.04 -2.75 7.71
CA ASN A 113 10.57 -3.98 7.11
C ASN A 113 9.43 -4.92 6.69
N THR A 114 8.45 -5.12 7.57
CA THR A 114 7.28 -5.95 7.28
C THR A 114 6.42 -5.33 6.18
N LEU A 115 6.21 -4.01 6.20
CA LEU A 115 5.45 -3.30 5.17
C LEU A 115 6.13 -3.37 3.80
N ARG A 116 7.46 -3.30 3.74
CA ARG A 116 8.23 -3.46 2.49
C ARG A 116 8.07 -4.85 1.90
N VAL A 117 8.12 -5.87 2.75
CA VAL A 117 7.80 -7.25 2.37
C VAL A 117 6.35 -7.31 1.85
N LEU A 118 5.37 -6.75 2.57
CA LEU A 118 3.97 -6.71 2.07
C LEU A 118 3.85 -5.98 0.73
N GLY A 119 4.54 -4.85 0.52
CA GLY A 119 4.57 -4.13 -0.76
C GLY A 119 5.04 -5.01 -1.92
N ARG A 120 6.08 -5.81 -1.69
CA ARG A 120 6.55 -6.82 -2.66
C ARG A 120 5.46 -7.86 -2.97
N TRP A 121 4.78 -8.38 -1.94
CA TRP A 121 3.67 -9.34 -2.13
C TRP A 121 2.53 -8.71 -2.93
N MET A 122 2.23 -7.43 -2.69
CA MET A 122 1.22 -6.64 -3.42
C MET A 122 1.68 -6.19 -4.82
N ARG A 123 2.87 -6.62 -5.26
CA ARG A 123 3.48 -6.29 -6.56
C ARG A 123 3.66 -4.77 -6.78
N MET A 124 3.92 -4.04 -5.70
CA MET A 124 4.15 -2.59 -5.73
C MET A 124 5.63 -2.26 -5.88
N LEU A 125 5.92 -1.11 -6.49
CA LEU A 125 7.25 -0.51 -6.56
C LEU A 125 7.52 0.24 -5.26
N THR A 126 7.98 -0.49 -4.24
CA THR A 126 8.26 0.10 -2.93
C THR A 126 9.56 0.90 -3.00
N ILE A 127 9.48 2.21 -2.79
CA ILE A 127 10.63 3.12 -2.94
C ILE A 127 11.74 2.79 -1.93
N PRO A 128 13.01 3.03 -2.25
CA PRO A 128 14.13 2.76 -1.34
C PRO A 128 14.00 3.46 0.02
N ASN A 129 13.66 4.74 0.03
CA ASN A 129 13.61 5.53 1.24
C ASN A 129 12.38 5.20 2.11
N GLN A 130 12.50 5.44 3.43
CA GLN A 130 11.44 5.14 4.40
C GLN A 130 11.56 6.02 5.65
N SER A 131 10.44 6.22 6.35
CA SER A 131 10.40 6.99 7.60
C SER A 131 10.16 6.08 8.81
N SER A 132 10.95 6.25 9.87
CA SER A 132 10.72 5.63 11.17
C SER A 132 10.96 6.65 12.27
N VAL A 133 9.87 7.16 12.84
CA VAL A 133 9.90 8.20 13.88
C VAL A 133 9.88 7.55 15.27
N ALA A 134 11.01 7.64 15.97
CA ALA A 134 11.14 7.17 17.34
C ALA A 134 10.54 8.19 18.33
N LYS A 135 10.12 7.71 19.51
CA LYS A 135 9.49 8.52 20.56
C LYS A 135 8.53 9.56 19.98
N ALA A 136 7.59 9.12 19.14
CA ALA A 136 6.80 10.01 18.30
C ALA A 136 6.05 11.09 19.10
N TYR A 137 5.70 10.84 20.36
CA TYR A 137 5.09 11.84 21.24
C TYR A 137 5.97 13.09 21.50
N GLU A 138 7.28 13.00 21.33
CA GLU A 138 8.21 14.14 21.46
C GLU A 138 8.31 14.95 20.16
N GLN A 139 7.93 14.35 19.02
CA GLN A 139 8.15 14.88 17.66
C GLN A 139 6.96 15.65 17.09
N PHE A 140 5.84 15.70 17.83
CA PHE A 140 4.66 16.45 17.44
C PHE A 140 4.28 17.46 18.52
N ASP A 141 3.83 18.63 18.08
CA ASP A 141 3.28 19.68 18.93
C ASP A 141 1.86 19.34 19.40
N ASP A 142 1.32 20.14 20.33
CA ASP A 142 0.00 19.90 20.91
C ASP A 142 -1.13 19.99 19.89
N ASP A 143 -0.97 20.84 18.88
CA ASP A 143 -1.86 21.02 17.72
C ASP A 143 -1.74 19.88 16.68
N GLY A 144 -0.83 18.93 16.89
CA GLY A 144 -0.63 17.77 16.04
C GLY A 144 0.29 18.00 14.85
N ARG A 145 0.98 19.15 14.78
CA ARG A 145 2.01 19.40 13.75
C ARG A 145 3.32 18.73 14.11
N MET A 146 4.04 18.24 13.10
CA MET A 146 5.37 17.67 13.31
C MET A 146 6.42 18.78 13.48
N LYS A 147 7.22 18.67 14.53
CA LYS A 147 8.29 19.61 14.86
C LYS A 147 9.40 19.58 13.82
N ASP A 148 10.09 20.71 13.69
CA ASP A 148 11.30 20.79 12.88
C ASP A 148 12.39 19.87 13.45
N SER A 149 12.81 18.88 12.67
CA SER A 149 13.66 17.78 13.11
C SER A 149 14.18 16.98 11.93
N SER A 150 15.23 16.19 12.15
CA SER A 150 15.73 15.25 11.14
C SER A 150 14.69 14.20 10.72
N TYR A 151 13.70 13.90 11.57
CA TYR A 151 12.58 13.04 11.19
C TYR A 151 11.64 13.72 10.19
N ARG A 152 11.45 15.05 10.31
CA ARG A 152 10.67 15.84 9.37
C ARG A 152 11.40 15.96 8.03
N ASP A 153 12.71 16.20 8.04
CA ASP A 153 13.53 16.21 6.81
C ASP A 153 13.42 14.87 6.08
N ARG A 154 13.57 13.75 6.82
CA ARG A 154 13.40 12.42 6.25
C ARG A 154 12.00 12.19 5.68
N LEU A 155 10.95 12.69 6.34
CA LEU A 155 9.59 12.60 5.82
C LEU A 155 9.47 13.29 4.46
N VAL A 156 10.04 14.50 4.34
CA VAL A 156 10.06 15.25 3.08
C VAL A 156 10.82 14.47 2.00
N ASP A 157 12.01 13.96 2.30
CA ASP A 157 12.79 13.15 1.34
C ASP A 157 11.98 11.95 0.81
N VAL A 158 11.25 11.25 1.68
CA VAL A 158 10.46 10.07 1.33
C VAL A 158 9.28 10.45 0.42
N MET A 159 8.59 11.56 0.70
CA MET A 159 7.48 12.02 -0.14
C MET A 159 7.96 12.56 -1.49
N GLU A 160 9.10 13.25 -1.52
CA GLU A 160 9.71 13.73 -2.75
C GLU A 160 10.16 12.55 -3.65
N GLU A 161 10.78 11.52 -3.05
CA GLU A 161 11.16 10.29 -3.77
C GLU A 161 9.93 9.53 -4.28
N LEU A 162 8.87 9.43 -3.47
CA LEU A 162 7.61 8.82 -3.89
C LEU A 162 7.03 9.55 -5.11
N TYR A 163 6.96 10.88 -5.06
CA TYR A 163 6.49 11.71 -6.16
C TYR A 163 7.29 11.45 -7.44
N LYS A 164 8.62 11.55 -7.35
CA LYS A 164 9.54 11.37 -8.49
C LYS A 164 9.36 9.99 -9.13
N LEU A 165 9.33 8.91 -8.34
CA LEU A 165 9.13 7.56 -8.88
C LEU A 165 7.73 7.35 -9.43
N THR A 166 6.71 7.98 -8.87
CA THR A 166 5.33 7.87 -9.38
C THR A 166 5.22 8.49 -10.76
N VAL A 167 5.73 9.72 -10.92
CA VAL A 167 5.78 10.39 -12.24
C VAL A 167 6.58 9.58 -13.25
N LEU A 168 7.71 8.98 -12.84
CA LEU A 168 8.54 8.17 -13.72
C LEU A 168 7.85 6.88 -14.21
N THR A 169 6.97 6.29 -13.40
CA THR A 169 6.47 4.92 -13.63
C THR A 169 5.00 4.82 -14.03
N ARG A 170 4.17 5.82 -13.71
CA ARG A 170 2.71 5.74 -13.93
C ARG A 170 2.32 5.54 -15.39
N ASP A 171 2.99 6.21 -16.33
CA ASP A 171 2.64 6.19 -17.76
C ASP A 171 3.15 4.93 -18.48
N ILE A 172 4.16 4.28 -17.91
CA ILE A 172 4.76 3.04 -18.45
C ILE A 172 4.36 1.79 -17.64
N ARG A 173 3.38 1.91 -16.75
CA ARG A 173 2.97 0.83 -15.85
C ARG A 173 2.64 -0.45 -16.60
N ASP A 174 1.89 -0.36 -17.71
CA ASP A 174 1.45 -1.52 -18.47
C ASP A 174 2.64 -2.26 -19.12
N PHE A 175 3.68 -1.52 -19.53
CA PHE A 175 4.96 -2.10 -19.97
C PHE A 175 5.71 -2.79 -18.82
N LEU A 176 5.80 -2.15 -17.64
CA LEU A 176 6.51 -2.70 -16.48
C LEU A 176 5.88 -4.01 -15.96
N VAL A 177 4.57 -4.19 -16.18
CA VAL A 177 3.83 -5.36 -15.69
C VAL A 177 3.58 -6.42 -16.76
N ASP A 178 4.03 -6.21 -18.00
CA ASP A 178 3.93 -7.17 -19.09
C ASP A 178 4.97 -8.31 -18.92
N ARG A 179 4.53 -9.40 -18.28
CA ARG A 179 5.41 -10.52 -17.90
C ARG A 179 5.48 -11.60 -18.97
N TYR A 180 6.70 -12.02 -19.29
CA TYR A 180 6.96 -13.17 -20.16
C TYR A 180 6.18 -14.43 -19.78
N SER A 181 6.11 -14.78 -18.49
CA SER A 181 5.38 -15.96 -18.03
C SER A 181 3.88 -15.87 -18.29
N GLU A 182 3.29 -14.67 -18.14
CA GLU A 182 1.86 -14.43 -18.37
C GLU A 182 1.55 -14.48 -19.88
N ARG A 183 2.44 -13.93 -20.74
CA ARG A 183 2.33 -14.06 -22.20
C ARG A 183 2.39 -15.53 -22.63
N ARG A 184 3.35 -16.31 -22.11
CA ARG A 184 3.46 -17.75 -22.41
C ARG A 184 2.23 -18.54 -21.99
N GLU A 185 1.64 -18.24 -20.85
CA GLU A 185 0.42 -18.89 -20.38
C GLU A 185 -0.78 -18.55 -21.28
N ALA A 186 -0.91 -17.29 -21.70
CA ALA A 186 -1.94 -16.85 -22.63
C ALA A 186 -1.81 -17.53 -23.99
N ASP A 187 -0.61 -17.60 -24.55
CA ASP A 187 -0.34 -18.29 -25.82
C ASP A 187 -0.64 -19.79 -25.72
N ALA A 188 -0.22 -20.44 -24.63
CA ALA A 188 -0.51 -21.84 -24.39
C ALA A 188 -2.02 -22.10 -24.30
N ARG A 189 -2.78 -21.21 -23.66
CA ARG A 189 -4.24 -21.30 -23.57
C ARG A 189 -4.92 -21.05 -24.92
N ALA A 190 -4.42 -20.10 -25.72
CA ALA A 190 -4.94 -19.81 -27.05
C ALA A 190 -4.68 -20.94 -28.06
N ALA A 191 -3.62 -21.72 -27.87
CA ALA A 191 -3.29 -22.88 -28.69
C ALA A 191 -4.19 -24.11 -28.41
N LEU A 192 -4.99 -24.09 -27.34
CA LEU A 192 -5.91 -25.18 -27.03
C LEU A 192 -7.17 -25.10 -27.90
N ASP A 193 -7.32 -26.08 -28.79
CA ASP A 193 -8.57 -26.32 -29.52
C ASP A 193 -9.73 -26.68 -28.55
N PRO A 194 -10.83 -25.90 -28.51
CA PRO A 194 -11.98 -26.15 -27.65
C PRO A 194 -12.79 -27.40 -28.04
N ASP A 195 -12.68 -27.86 -29.28
CA ASP A 195 -13.38 -29.03 -29.80
C ASP A 195 -12.59 -30.34 -29.61
N ASN A 196 -11.29 -30.24 -29.30
CA ASN A 196 -10.46 -31.39 -29.00
C ASN A 196 -10.72 -31.90 -27.56
N PRO A 197 -11.28 -33.12 -27.39
CA PRO A 197 -11.62 -33.64 -26.06
C PRO A 197 -10.41 -33.80 -25.13
N LYS A 198 -9.18 -33.96 -25.67
CA LYS A 198 -7.96 -34.08 -24.87
C LYS A 198 -7.51 -32.76 -24.26
N HIS A 199 -7.80 -31.63 -24.94
CA HIS A 199 -7.49 -30.30 -24.41
C HIS A 199 -8.45 -29.89 -23.28
N ARG A 200 -9.61 -30.54 -23.17
CA ARG A 200 -10.57 -30.35 -22.06
C ARG A 200 -10.11 -30.98 -20.73
N LEU A 201 -9.21 -31.96 -20.78
CA LEU A 201 -8.68 -32.64 -19.58
C LEU A 201 -7.64 -31.80 -18.83
N GLY A 202 -7.00 -30.83 -19.50
CA GLY A 202 -5.93 -30.00 -18.90
C GLY A 202 -6.41 -28.80 -18.09
N THR A 203 -7.69 -28.41 -18.20
CA THR A 203 -8.23 -27.19 -17.55
C THR A 203 -8.79 -27.42 -16.15
N THR A 204 -9.16 -28.66 -15.79
CA THR A 204 -9.81 -28.97 -14.49
C THR A 204 -8.94 -29.71 -13.51
N GLY A 205 -7.70 -30.09 -13.87
CA GLY A 205 -6.76 -30.76 -12.96
C GLY A 205 -7.36 -31.96 -12.24
N LEU A 206 -7.29 -33.14 -12.87
CA LEU A 206 -7.05 -34.36 -12.08
C LEU A 206 -5.55 -34.44 -11.78
#